data_AF-A0A366EVP8-F1
#
_entry.id   AF-A0A366EVP8-F1
#
_cell.length_a   1.000
_cell.length_b   1.000
_cell.length_c   1.000
_cell.angle_alpha   90.00
_cell.angle_beta   90.00
_cell.angle_gamma   90.00
#
_symmetry.space_group_name_H-M   'P 1'
#
loop_
_entity.id
_entity.type
_entity.pdbx_description
1 polymer ?
#
loop_
_entity_poly.entity_id
_entity_poly.type
_entity_poly.pdbx_seq_one_letter_code
_entity_poly.pdbx_strand_id
1 'polypeptide(L)'
;MFLHRPILQTEVNVRNPDPTFAEKLLEQYGGGTGELTAALTYWTQSFHTEDAGIRDMLQDIGTEEFTHLEVIALLIEQHTRKANQEAQDRAFRSTLFALRGPGPHLVDSKGTFWDARYVNEGGHVVRDLRANVAAEAGALATYEALLALTDDEGSQKALRFLATREVAHTKMFMEALNSVNKLSDPLFGDLQPDNSVNVYFNLSSGPGADLRGPWNSEPAFQYVADPLQHEQQEHAGRPGSNEMEIIGNERPGAAREPAPRRSTP
;
A
#
# COMPACT_ATOMS: atom_id res chain seq x y z
N MET A 1 -7.97 12.29 24.08
CA MET A 1 -6.91 12.17 25.10
C MET A 1 -6.37 10.75 24.99
N PHE A 2 -5.05 10.56 24.90
CA PHE A 2 -4.43 9.23 24.93
C PHE A 2 -4.00 8.86 26.36
N LEU A 3 -4.02 7.58 26.67
CA LEU A 3 -3.50 7.02 27.91
C LEU A 3 -2.54 5.88 27.56
N HIS A 4 -1.39 5.83 28.21
CA HIS A 4 -0.46 4.71 28.11
C HIS A 4 -0.53 3.87 29.39
N ARG A 5 -0.54 2.54 29.21
CA ARG A 5 -0.39 1.56 30.27
C ARG A 5 0.70 0.59 29.84
N PRO A 6 1.71 0.30 30.69
CA PRO A 6 2.79 -0.62 30.34
C PRO A 6 2.33 -2.08 30.46
N ILE A 7 1.27 -2.44 29.76
CA ILE A 7 0.67 -3.78 29.71
C ILE A 7 0.46 -4.10 28.24
N LEU A 8 1.17 -5.11 27.75
CA LEU A 8 1.11 -5.51 26.35
C LEU A 8 -0.15 -6.34 26.06
N GLN A 9 -0.72 -6.16 24.87
CA GLN A 9 -1.84 -6.98 24.38
C GLN A 9 -1.44 -8.45 24.17
N THR A 10 -0.17 -8.70 23.84
CA THR A 10 0.40 -10.03 23.71
C THR A 10 1.78 -10.09 24.36
N GLU A 11 2.19 -11.29 24.75
CA GLU A 11 3.52 -11.53 25.32
C GLU A 11 4.59 -11.35 24.24
N VAL A 12 5.60 -10.51 24.52
CA VAL A 12 6.80 -10.38 23.69
C VAL A 12 7.99 -10.99 24.39
N ASN A 13 8.41 -12.16 23.93
CA ASN A 13 9.47 -12.93 24.58
C ASN A 13 10.38 -13.63 23.54
N VAL A 14 11.32 -12.88 22.98
CA VAL A 14 12.32 -13.42 22.05
C VAL A 14 13.27 -14.36 22.79
N ARG A 15 13.35 -15.61 22.34
CA ARG A 15 14.20 -16.66 22.94
C ARG A 15 15.50 -16.83 22.17
N ASN A 16 15.43 -16.73 20.85
CA ASN A 16 16.58 -16.80 19.94
C ASN A 16 16.75 -15.43 19.26
N PRO A 17 17.55 -14.51 19.83
CA PRO A 17 17.75 -13.18 19.26
C PRO A 17 18.48 -13.25 17.91
N ASP A 18 17.99 -12.47 16.96
CA ASP A 18 18.49 -12.42 15.58
C ASP A 18 18.34 -10.99 15.05
N PRO A 19 19.42 -10.18 15.08
CA PRO A 19 19.36 -8.81 14.60
C PRO A 19 19.14 -8.71 13.08
N THR A 20 19.41 -9.76 12.30
CA THR A 20 19.08 -9.79 10.86
C THR A 20 17.57 -9.97 10.65
N PHE A 21 16.90 -10.74 11.49
CA PHE A 21 15.43 -10.77 11.51
C PHE A 21 14.83 -9.45 12.01
N ALA A 22 15.48 -8.79 12.98
CA ALA A 22 15.07 -7.46 13.44
C ALA A 22 15.04 -6.42 12.31
N GLU A 23 15.97 -6.48 11.35
CA GLU A 23 15.95 -5.63 10.16
C GLU A 23 14.70 -5.87 9.30
N LYS A 24 14.22 -7.11 9.23
CA LYS A 24 13.01 -7.47 8.48
C LYS A 24 11.75 -6.98 9.19
N LEU A 25 11.72 -7.06 10.52
CA LEU A 25 10.62 -6.55 11.34
C LEU A 25 10.40 -5.03 11.17
N LEU A 26 11.41 -4.28 10.73
CA LEU A 26 11.25 -2.86 10.40
C LEU A 26 10.22 -2.61 9.29
N GLU A 27 9.95 -3.59 8.43
CA GLU A 27 8.87 -3.49 7.45
C GLU A 27 7.50 -3.29 8.11
N GLN A 28 7.25 -3.94 9.25
CA GLN A 28 6.02 -3.74 10.03
C GLN A 28 6.11 -2.55 11.00
N TYR A 29 7.26 -1.92 11.14
CA TYR A 29 7.40 -0.73 11.99
C TYR A 29 7.30 0.57 11.16
N GLY A 30 8.23 0.76 10.22
CA GLY A 30 8.36 1.95 9.39
C GLY A 30 8.17 1.70 7.89
N GLY A 31 7.71 0.52 7.49
CA GLY A 31 7.40 0.18 6.10
C GLY A 31 5.99 0.64 5.65
N GLY A 32 5.74 0.50 4.34
CA GLY A 32 4.49 0.96 3.73
C GLY A 32 3.26 0.16 4.15
N THR A 33 3.42 -1.11 4.53
CA THR A 33 2.34 -1.95 5.08
C THR A 33 2.40 -2.08 6.59
N GLY A 34 3.24 -1.29 7.27
CA GLY A 34 3.49 -1.45 8.70
C GLY A 34 2.52 -0.70 9.59
N GLU A 35 2.63 -0.96 10.89
CA GLU A 35 1.70 -0.52 11.93
C GLU A 35 1.57 1.00 12.03
N LEU A 36 2.66 1.74 11.81
CA LEU A 36 2.60 3.20 11.83
C LEU A 36 1.74 3.73 10.67
N THR A 37 1.82 3.09 9.50
CA THR A 37 0.98 3.47 8.35
C THR A 37 -0.49 3.18 8.65
N ALA A 38 -0.81 2.01 9.20
CA ALA A 38 -2.17 1.64 9.58
C ALA A 38 -2.73 2.63 10.63
N ALA A 39 -2.00 2.81 11.75
CA ALA A 39 -2.38 3.72 12.84
C ALA A 39 -2.69 5.13 12.34
N LEU A 40 -1.77 5.72 11.56
CA LEU A 40 -1.93 7.09 11.06
C LEU A 40 -3.00 7.21 9.98
N THR A 41 -3.20 6.17 9.17
CA THR A 41 -4.27 6.14 8.16
C THR A 41 -5.63 6.21 8.86
N TYR A 42 -5.91 5.28 9.77
CA TYR A 42 -7.23 5.17 10.41
C TYR A 42 -7.49 6.34 11.35
N TRP A 43 -6.46 6.76 12.08
CA TRP A 43 -6.56 7.94 12.93
C TRP A 43 -6.91 9.18 12.13
N THR A 44 -6.23 9.43 11.01
CA THR A 44 -6.49 10.61 10.15
C THR A 44 -7.90 10.55 9.57
N GLN A 45 -8.30 9.38 9.03
CA GLN A 45 -9.65 9.13 8.49
C GLN A 45 -10.78 9.49 9.46
N SER A 46 -10.57 9.22 10.76
CA SER A 46 -11.57 9.51 11.77
C SER A 46 -11.95 11.00 11.90
N PHE A 47 -11.12 11.94 11.43
CA PHE A 47 -11.38 13.37 11.57
C PHE A 47 -12.20 13.99 10.44
N HIS A 48 -12.39 13.26 9.35
CA HIS A 48 -13.11 13.74 8.17
C HIS A 48 -14.19 12.76 7.68
N THR A 49 -14.40 11.65 8.39
CA THR A 49 -15.66 10.89 8.27
C THR A 49 -16.77 11.55 9.10
N GLU A 50 -17.97 11.63 8.54
CA GLU A 50 -19.16 12.19 9.19
C GLU A 50 -19.97 11.15 9.97
N ASP A 51 -19.86 9.88 9.61
CA ASP A 51 -20.56 8.78 10.29
C ASP A 51 -19.90 8.52 11.65
N ALA A 52 -20.67 8.74 12.73
CA ALA A 52 -20.16 8.64 14.09
C ALA A 52 -19.75 7.21 14.48
N GLY A 53 -20.42 6.17 13.97
CA GLY A 53 -20.09 4.78 14.28
C GLY A 53 -18.81 4.33 13.56
N ILE A 54 -18.66 4.73 12.29
CA ILE A 54 -17.43 4.47 11.53
C ILE A 54 -16.27 5.29 12.10
N ARG A 55 -16.51 6.53 12.53
CA ARG A 55 -15.51 7.34 13.22
C ARG A 55 -14.97 6.65 14.47
N ASP A 56 -15.87 6.16 15.31
CA ASP A 56 -15.52 5.46 16.56
C ASP A 56 -14.67 4.21 16.25
N MET A 57 -15.12 3.37 15.31
CA MET A 57 -14.37 2.20 14.83
C MET A 57 -12.97 2.56 14.33
N LEU A 58 -12.83 3.62 13.52
CA LEU A 58 -11.52 4.06 13.00
C LEU A 58 -10.58 4.51 14.12
N GLN A 59 -11.10 5.17 15.15
CA GLN A 59 -10.31 5.58 16.31
C GLN A 59 -9.92 4.40 17.19
N ASP A 60 -10.82 3.44 17.38
CA ASP A 60 -10.55 2.20 18.11
C ASP A 60 -9.45 1.39 17.43
N ILE A 61 -9.59 1.11 16.14
CA ILE A 61 -8.60 0.35 15.36
C ILE A 61 -7.28 1.12 15.27
N GLY A 62 -7.31 2.41 14.90
CA GLY A 62 -6.09 3.22 14.84
C GLY A 62 -5.34 3.33 16.17
N THR A 63 -6.05 3.27 17.31
CA THR A 63 -5.43 3.20 18.64
C THR A 63 -4.85 1.82 18.93
N GLU A 64 -5.51 0.75 18.46
CA GLU A 64 -5.01 -0.60 18.52
C GLU A 64 -3.68 -0.75 17.78
N GLU A 65 -3.54 -0.15 16.59
CA GLU A 65 -2.32 -0.22 15.78
C GLU A 65 -1.12 0.45 16.44
N PHE A 66 -1.34 1.48 17.27
CA PHE A 66 -0.25 2.01 18.11
C PHE A 66 0.23 0.98 19.16
N THR A 67 -0.64 0.06 19.59
CA THR A 67 -0.26 -1.04 20.47
C THR A 67 0.46 -2.14 19.70
N HIS A 68 0.08 -2.42 18.45
CA HIS A 68 0.79 -3.34 17.57
C HIS A 68 2.20 -2.81 17.25
N LEU A 69 2.31 -1.50 16.98
CA LEU A 69 3.59 -0.81 16.79
C LEU A 69 4.51 -0.98 18.02
N GLU A 70 3.97 -0.93 19.24
CA GLU A 70 4.71 -1.19 20.49
C GLU A 70 5.18 -2.66 20.57
N VAL A 71 4.33 -3.63 20.16
CA VAL A 71 4.71 -5.05 20.11
C VAL A 71 5.87 -5.28 19.12
N ILE A 72 5.79 -4.71 17.92
CA ILE A 72 6.86 -4.79 16.90
C ILE A 72 8.14 -4.11 17.38
N ALA A 73 8.03 -2.92 18.00
CA ALA A 73 9.17 -2.23 18.59
C ALA A 73 9.91 -3.11 19.61
N LEU A 74 9.17 -3.79 20.49
CA LEU A 74 9.74 -4.67 21.50
C LEU A 74 10.34 -5.94 20.91
N LEU A 75 9.77 -6.50 19.84
CA LEU A 75 10.40 -7.60 19.11
C LEU A 75 11.75 -7.17 18.53
N ILE A 76 11.81 -6.04 17.83
CA ILE A 76 13.04 -5.47 17.27
C ILE A 76 14.06 -5.20 18.38
N GLU A 77 13.62 -4.58 19.48
CA GLU A 77 14.46 -4.30 20.64
C GLU A 77 15.07 -5.59 21.20
N GLN A 78 14.26 -6.63 21.44
CA GLN A 78 14.75 -7.87 22.02
C GLN A 78 15.68 -8.63 21.07
N HIS A 79 15.36 -8.70 19.76
CA HIS A 79 16.24 -9.34 18.78
C HIS A 79 17.60 -8.62 18.64
N THR A 80 17.65 -7.30 18.83
CA THR A 80 18.90 -6.53 18.75
C THR A 80 19.68 -6.52 20.06
N ARG A 81 19.02 -6.27 21.20
CA ARG A 81 19.67 -6.14 22.52
C ARG A 81 20.10 -7.46 23.14
N LYS A 82 19.34 -8.54 22.97
CA LYS A 82 19.67 -9.85 23.56
C LYS A 82 20.68 -10.65 22.73
N ALA A 83 20.97 -10.22 21.51
CA ALA A 83 21.93 -10.90 20.64
C ALA A 83 23.36 -10.82 21.22
N ASN A 84 24.14 -11.87 21.02
CA ASN A 84 25.56 -11.86 21.40
C ASN A 84 26.38 -10.94 20.49
N GLN A 85 27.58 -10.57 20.93
CA GLN A 85 28.44 -9.64 20.20
C GLN A 85 28.76 -10.12 18.77
N GLU A 86 28.90 -11.42 18.53
CA GLU A 86 29.22 -11.94 17.19
C GLU A 86 28.04 -11.80 16.21
N ALA A 87 26.83 -12.10 16.66
CA ALA A 87 25.60 -11.91 15.86
C ALA A 87 25.33 -10.42 15.61
N GLN A 88 25.54 -9.61 16.64
CA GLN A 88 25.55 -8.15 16.54
C GLN A 88 26.58 -7.68 15.52
N ASP A 89 27.84 -8.06 15.63
CA ASP A 89 28.90 -7.66 14.69
C ASP A 89 28.65 -8.10 13.25
N ARG A 90 27.98 -9.24 13.03
CA ARG A 90 27.57 -9.67 11.69
C ARG A 90 26.44 -8.81 11.13
N ALA A 91 25.39 -8.59 11.91
CA ALA A 91 24.22 -7.81 11.46
C ALA A 91 24.50 -6.30 11.41
N PHE A 92 25.33 -5.81 12.32
CA PHE A 92 25.84 -4.43 12.40
C PHE A 92 27.00 -4.18 11.44
N ARG A 93 27.23 -5.07 10.46
CA ARG A 93 27.92 -4.70 9.21
C ARG A 93 26.99 -4.00 8.22
N SER A 94 25.66 -4.15 8.38
CA SER A 94 24.71 -3.27 7.70
C SER A 94 24.84 -1.86 8.29
N THR A 95 24.75 -0.82 7.44
CA THR A 95 24.86 0.57 7.89
C THR A 95 23.77 0.95 8.90
N LEU A 96 22.62 0.27 8.87
CA LEU A 96 21.43 0.66 9.61
C LEU A 96 21.66 0.60 11.13
N PHE A 97 21.75 -0.60 11.72
CA PHE A 97 21.93 -0.72 13.17
C PHE A 97 23.33 -0.32 13.64
N ALA A 98 24.34 -0.40 12.76
CA ALA A 98 25.71 0.02 13.09
C ALA A 98 25.81 1.52 13.38
N LEU A 99 25.11 2.34 12.59
CA LEU A 99 25.15 3.80 12.71
C LEU A 99 24.02 4.34 13.58
N ARG A 100 22.84 3.70 13.55
CA ARG A 100 21.65 4.15 14.29
C ARG A 100 21.53 3.53 15.69
N GLY A 101 22.26 2.46 15.96
CA GLY A 101 22.19 1.71 17.22
C GLY A 101 21.07 0.64 17.25
N PRO A 102 21.05 -0.22 18.27
CA PRO A 102 20.04 -1.26 18.45
C PRO A 102 18.65 -0.66 18.76
N GLY A 103 17.60 -1.43 18.48
CA GLY A 103 16.20 -1.02 18.66
C GLY A 103 15.53 -0.57 17.35
N PRO A 104 14.24 -0.19 17.44
CA PRO A 104 13.45 0.19 16.28
C PRO A 104 13.81 1.59 15.77
N HIS A 105 13.68 1.79 14.46
CA HIS A 105 13.87 3.07 13.77
C HIS A 105 12.73 3.25 12.78
N LEU A 106 12.27 4.49 12.54
CA LEU A 106 11.21 4.80 11.58
C LEU A 106 11.68 4.68 10.12
N VAL A 107 12.08 3.48 9.75
CA VAL A 107 12.50 3.07 8.41
C VAL A 107 11.92 1.68 8.10
N ASP A 108 11.88 1.34 6.82
CA ASP A 108 11.55 0.00 6.34
C ASP A 108 12.73 -0.98 6.45
N SER A 109 12.55 -2.22 5.96
CA SER A 109 13.62 -3.25 5.97
C SER A 109 14.80 -2.97 5.01
N LYS A 110 14.76 -1.85 4.28
CA LYS A 110 15.83 -1.35 3.39
C LYS A 110 16.46 -0.06 3.91
N GLY A 111 15.99 0.46 5.04
CA GLY A 111 16.46 1.73 5.61
C GLY A 111 15.84 2.97 4.96
N THR A 112 14.81 2.83 4.13
CA THR A 112 14.02 3.96 3.61
C THR A 112 13.20 4.53 4.74
N PHE A 113 13.21 5.85 4.92
CA PHE A 113 12.39 6.48 5.94
C PHE A 113 10.89 6.26 5.68
N TRP A 114 10.15 6.06 6.77
CA TRP A 114 8.70 6.12 6.71
C TRP A 114 8.25 7.47 6.13
N ASP A 115 7.24 7.44 5.27
CA ASP A 115 6.78 8.61 4.53
C ASP A 115 5.25 8.64 4.52
N ALA A 116 4.67 9.83 4.74
CA ALA A 116 3.23 10.03 4.74
C ALA A 116 2.56 9.65 3.41
N ARG A 117 3.32 9.51 2.31
CA ARG A 117 2.84 8.98 1.02
C ARG A 117 2.30 7.55 1.09
N TYR A 118 2.58 6.81 2.16
CA TYR A 118 1.97 5.48 2.38
C TYR A 118 0.53 5.56 2.88
N VAL A 119 0.12 6.69 3.45
CA VAL A 119 -1.24 6.90 3.96
C VAL A 119 -2.20 7.17 2.79
N ASN A 120 -3.17 6.29 2.60
CA ASN A 120 -4.21 6.43 1.58
C ASN A 120 -5.55 6.79 2.21
N GLU A 121 -5.85 8.08 2.24
CA GLU A 121 -7.11 8.65 2.72
C GLU A 121 -7.60 9.76 1.76
N GLY A 122 -8.87 10.12 1.84
CA GLY A 122 -9.37 11.25 1.06
C GLY A 122 -10.87 11.51 1.12
N GLY A 123 -11.47 11.50 2.31
CA GLY A 123 -12.72 12.19 2.63
C GLY A 123 -14.00 11.45 2.29
N HIS A 124 -14.01 10.64 1.23
CA HIS A 124 -15.15 9.80 0.94
C HIS A 124 -15.05 8.47 1.70
N VAL A 125 -15.97 8.20 2.64
CA VAL A 125 -15.93 7.02 3.53
C VAL A 125 -15.77 5.69 2.80
N VAL A 126 -16.44 5.50 1.65
CA VAL A 126 -16.29 4.28 0.84
C VAL A 126 -14.88 4.12 0.26
N ARG A 127 -14.24 5.23 -0.15
CA ARG A 127 -12.87 5.22 -0.66
C ARG A 127 -11.91 4.82 0.46
N ASP A 128 -12.07 5.44 1.63
CA ASP A 128 -11.22 5.21 2.79
C ASP A 128 -11.35 3.76 3.31
N LEU A 129 -12.57 3.25 3.49
CA LEU A 129 -12.77 1.87 3.94
C LEU A 129 -12.22 0.82 2.96
N ARG A 130 -12.31 1.07 1.64
CA ARG A 130 -11.68 0.19 0.63
C ARG A 130 -10.16 0.25 0.71
N ALA A 131 -9.58 1.43 0.96
CA ALA A 131 -8.16 1.58 1.19
C ALA A 131 -7.71 0.81 2.44
N ASN A 132 -8.51 0.82 3.50
CA ASN A 132 -8.20 0.10 4.74
C ASN A 132 -8.22 -1.41 4.53
N VAL A 133 -9.22 -1.96 3.83
CA VAL A 133 -9.24 -3.40 3.48
C VAL A 133 -7.96 -3.79 2.70
N ALA A 134 -7.47 -2.92 1.81
CA ALA A 134 -6.22 -3.17 1.09
C ALA A 134 -4.98 -3.04 1.99
N ALA A 135 -4.96 -2.09 2.92
CA ALA A 135 -3.88 -1.90 3.88
C ALA A 135 -3.73 -3.14 4.78
N GLU A 136 -4.84 -3.63 5.35
CA GLU A 136 -4.89 -4.84 6.17
C GLU A 136 -4.42 -6.09 5.40
N ALA A 137 -4.83 -6.22 4.13
CA ALA A 137 -4.38 -7.32 3.29
C ALA A 137 -2.86 -7.26 3.03
N GLY A 138 -2.31 -6.07 2.84
CA GLY A 138 -0.87 -5.84 2.69
C GLY A 138 -0.10 -6.19 3.97
N ALA A 139 -0.60 -5.73 5.12
CA ALA A 139 -0.02 -6.02 6.43
C ALA A 139 -0.02 -7.53 6.72
N LEU A 140 -1.15 -8.21 6.48
CA LEU A 140 -1.28 -9.65 6.64
C LEU A 140 -0.26 -10.43 5.78
N ALA A 141 -0.12 -10.05 4.51
CA ALA A 141 0.84 -10.70 3.62
C ALA A 141 2.30 -10.53 4.10
N THR A 142 2.65 -9.34 4.60
CA THR A 142 3.96 -9.08 5.21
C THR A 142 4.15 -9.90 6.48
N TYR A 143 3.11 -10.04 7.33
CA TYR A 143 3.18 -10.90 8.51
C TYR A 143 3.37 -12.37 8.18
N GLU A 144 2.68 -12.91 7.16
CA GLU A 144 2.88 -14.28 6.70
C GLU A 144 4.31 -14.51 6.21
N ALA A 145 4.88 -13.55 5.48
CA ALA A 145 6.28 -13.61 5.06
C ALA A 145 7.24 -13.58 6.26
N LEU A 146 7.02 -12.73 7.26
CA LEU A 146 7.84 -12.67 8.46
C LEU A 146 7.76 -13.97 9.29
N LEU A 147 6.57 -14.55 9.43
CA LEU A 147 6.37 -15.84 10.11
C LEU A 147 7.18 -16.96 9.45
N ALA A 148 7.33 -16.94 8.13
CA ALA A 148 8.14 -17.92 7.39
C ALA A 148 9.66 -17.69 7.53
N LEU A 149 10.10 -16.52 8.03
CA LEU A 149 11.50 -16.10 8.09
C LEU A 149 12.12 -16.21 9.49
N THR A 150 11.37 -16.68 10.49
CA THR A 150 11.86 -16.87 11.86
C THR A 150 11.49 -18.25 12.41
N ASP A 151 12.39 -18.82 13.20
CA ASP A 151 12.19 -20.04 13.99
C ASP A 151 12.05 -19.76 15.49
N ASP A 152 12.10 -18.49 15.92
CA ASP A 152 11.90 -18.11 17.32
C ASP A 152 10.41 -18.22 17.70
N GLU A 153 10.08 -19.22 18.53
CA GLU A 153 8.68 -19.48 18.94
C GLU A 153 8.02 -18.26 19.61
N GLY A 154 8.80 -17.44 20.32
CA GLY A 154 8.31 -16.23 20.96
C GLY A 154 7.85 -15.19 19.94
N SER A 155 8.71 -14.89 18.97
CA SER A 155 8.36 -14.04 17.83
C SER A 155 7.22 -14.61 17.00
N GLN A 156 7.19 -15.91 16.71
CA GLN A 156 6.08 -16.52 15.98
C GLN A 156 4.73 -16.36 16.69
N LYS A 157 4.70 -16.47 18.02
CA LYS A 157 3.48 -16.27 18.82
C LYS A 157 2.97 -14.82 18.72
N ALA A 158 3.88 -13.85 18.87
CA ALA A 158 3.52 -12.43 18.77
C ALA A 158 3.07 -12.05 17.35
N LEU A 159 3.83 -12.44 16.31
CA LEU A 159 3.50 -12.18 14.91
C LEU A 159 2.19 -12.85 14.49
N ARG A 160 1.91 -14.06 14.98
CA ARG A 160 0.63 -14.74 14.72
C ARG A 160 -0.54 -14.02 15.35
N PHE A 161 -0.36 -13.43 16.54
CA PHE A 161 -1.39 -12.61 17.17
C PHE A 161 -1.71 -11.40 16.29
N LEU A 162 -0.69 -10.64 15.87
CA LEU A 162 -0.84 -9.46 15.00
C LEU A 162 -1.51 -9.84 13.68
N ALA A 163 -0.98 -10.84 12.96
CA ALA A 163 -1.58 -11.38 11.73
C ALA A 163 -3.08 -11.74 11.89
N THR A 164 -3.47 -12.25 13.07
CA THR A 164 -4.87 -12.59 13.35
C THR A 164 -5.72 -11.34 13.60
N ARG A 165 -5.15 -10.27 14.16
CA ARG A 165 -5.82 -8.98 14.30
C ARG A 165 -6.07 -8.35 12.93
N GLU A 166 -5.13 -8.43 11.99
CA GLU A 166 -5.35 -7.88 10.63
C GLU A 166 -6.56 -8.54 9.93
N VAL A 167 -6.74 -9.85 10.14
CA VAL A 167 -7.93 -10.58 9.64
C VAL A 167 -9.22 -10.04 10.27
N ALA A 168 -9.18 -9.71 11.56
CA ALA A 168 -10.33 -9.15 12.25
C ALA A 168 -10.61 -7.70 11.82
N HIS A 169 -9.59 -6.87 11.65
CA HIS A 169 -9.72 -5.50 11.16
C HIS A 169 -10.22 -5.48 9.72
N THR A 170 -9.69 -6.35 8.85
CA THR A 170 -10.23 -6.59 7.50
C THR A 170 -11.74 -6.83 7.56
N LYS A 171 -12.17 -7.73 8.45
CA LYS A 171 -13.60 -8.03 8.62
C LYS A 171 -14.39 -6.82 9.12
N MET A 172 -13.86 -6.06 10.09
CA MET A 172 -14.51 -4.84 10.59
C MET A 172 -14.72 -3.82 9.47
N PHE A 173 -13.70 -3.55 8.65
CA PHE A 173 -13.82 -2.63 7.52
C PHE A 173 -14.77 -3.14 6.44
N MET A 174 -14.79 -4.45 6.17
CA MET A 174 -15.77 -5.05 5.26
C MET A 174 -17.21 -4.93 5.78
N GLU A 175 -17.44 -5.11 7.08
CA GLU A 175 -18.76 -4.90 7.69
C GLU A 175 -19.17 -3.42 7.69
N ALA A 176 -18.22 -2.50 7.88
CA ALA A 176 -18.48 -1.06 7.73
C ALA A 176 -18.88 -0.72 6.29
N LEU A 177 -18.19 -1.26 5.27
CA LEU A 177 -18.59 -1.12 3.86
C LEU A 177 -19.98 -1.72 3.59
N ASN A 178 -20.29 -2.85 4.22
CA ASN A 178 -21.59 -3.51 4.11
C ASN A 178 -22.70 -2.63 4.72
N SER A 179 -22.45 -1.99 5.87
CA SER A 179 -23.42 -1.12 6.55
C SER A 179 -23.85 0.09 5.70
N VAL A 180 -22.98 0.56 4.81
CA VAL A 180 -23.28 1.64 3.84
C VAL A 180 -23.67 1.11 2.45
N ASN A 181 -23.90 -0.21 2.32
CA ASN A 181 -24.26 -0.92 1.08
C ASN A 181 -23.23 -0.77 -0.06
N LYS A 182 -21.94 -0.72 0.27
CA LYS A 182 -20.85 -0.52 -0.71
C LYS A 182 -19.76 -1.59 -0.70
N LEU A 183 -20.01 -2.71 -0.02
CA LEU A 183 -19.12 -3.88 -0.04
C LEU A 183 -19.01 -4.49 -1.45
N SER A 184 -20.15 -4.72 -2.11
CA SER A 184 -20.21 -5.34 -3.45
C SER A 184 -20.66 -4.40 -4.57
N ASP A 185 -21.07 -3.17 -4.24
CA ASP A 185 -21.47 -2.17 -5.23
C ASP A 185 -20.28 -1.27 -5.59
N PRO A 186 -19.74 -1.32 -6.82
CA PRO A 186 -18.52 -0.62 -7.19
C PRO A 186 -18.67 0.90 -7.20
N LEU A 187 -19.85 1.42 -7.54
CA LEU A 187 -20.06 2.86 -7.75
C LEU A 187 -20.26 3.60 -6.42
N PHE A 188 -19.58 4.71 -6.23
CA PHE A 188 -19.78 5.64 -5.11
C PHE A 188 -19.56 7.09 -5.59
N GLY A 189 -20.00 8.05 -4.79
CA GLY A 189 -20.06 9.46 -5.20
C GLY A 189 -21.18 9.74 -6.21
N ASP A 190 -21.09 10.90 -6.87
CA ASP A 190 -22.19 11.45 -7.68
C ASP A 190 -22.09 11.15 -9.18
N LEU A 191 -21.07 10.40 -9.61
CA LEU A 191 -20.85 10.07 -11.02
C LEU A 191 -22.07 9.34 -11.60
N GLN A 192 -22.56 9.82 -12.74
CA GLN A 192 -23.48 9.09 -13.60
C GLN A 192 -22.67 8.39 -14.68
N PRO A 193 -22.52 7.04 -14.65
CA PRO A 193 -21.73 6.34 -15.65
C PRO A 193 -22.36 6.45 -17.04
N ASP A 194 -21.53 6.46 -18.08
CA ASP A 194 -21.98 6.35 -19.45
C ASP A 194 -22.08 4.88 -19.90
N ASN A 195 -22.30 4.66 -21.19
CA ASN A 195 -22.49 3.32 -21.76
C ASN A 195 -21.23 2.44 -21.72
N SER A 196 -20.06 2.99 -21.34
CA SER A 196 -18.81 2.22 -21.24
C SER A 196 -18.67 1.46 -19.92
N VAL A 197 -19.55 1.70 -18.94
CA VAL A 197 -19.43 1.20 -17.55
C VAL A 197 -19.25 -0.33 -17.43
N ASN A 198 -19.77 -1.10 -18.40
CA ASN A 198 -19.68 -2.56 -18.42
C ASN A 198 -18.93 -3.08 -19.66
N VAL A 199 -18.10 -2.27 -20.31
CA VAL A 199 -17.28 -2.72 -21.45
C VAL A 199 -15.91 -3.18 -20.95
N TYR A 200 -15.49 -4.38 -21.36
CA TYR A 200 -14.14 -4.89 -21.14
C TYR A 200 -13.36 -4.90 -22.46
N PHE A 201 -12.27 -4.15 -22.54
CA PHE A 201 -11.38 -4.13 -23.71
C PHE A 201 -10.25 -5.13 -23.57
N ASN A 202 -10.13 -6.07 -24.50
CA ASN A 202 -8.96 -6.94 -24.58
C ASN A 202 -7.78 -6.23 -25.25
N LEU A 203 -7.02 -5.46 -24.47
CA LEU A 203 -5.89 -4.68 -24.98
C LEU A 203 -4.59 -5.50 -25.09
N SER A 204 -4.56 -6.73 -24.58
CA SER A 204 -3.42 -7.63 -24.73
C SER A 204 -3.60 -8.52 -25.95
N SER A 205 -2.57 -8.65 -26.79
CA SER A 205 -2.59 -9.51 -27.97
C SER A 205 -1.41 -10.49 -27.97
N GLY A 206 -1.62 -11.69 -28.53
CA GLY A 206 -0.60 -12.74 -28.63
C GLY A 206 -1.16 -14.15 -28.40
N PRO A 207 -0.30 -15.20 -28.50
CA PRO A 207 -0.71 -16.56 -28.19
C PRO A 207 -1.26 -16.67 -26.76
N GLY A 208 -2.50 -17.14 -26.62
CA GLY A 208 -3.18 -17.24 -25.31
C GLY A 208 -3.86 -15.96 -24.83
N ALA A 209 -3.95 -14.91 -25.65
CA ALA A 209 -4.50 -13.60 -25.25
C ALA A 209 -6.04 -13.52 -25.20
N ASP A 210 -6.77 -14.63 -25.23
CA ASP A 210 -8.24 -14.65 -25.11
C ASP A 210 -8.68 -15.40 -23.84
N LEU A 211 -8.13 -14.99 -22.69
CA LEU A 211 -8.51 -15.57 -21.41
C LEU A 211 -9.86 -15.01 -20.96
N ARG A 212 -10.81 -15.91 -20.71
CA ARG A 212 -12.19 -15.58 -20.35
C ARG A 212 -12.48 -15.90 -18.89
N GLY A 213 -13.22 -15.02 -18.23
CA GLY A 213 -13.64 -15.15 -16.83
C GLY A 213 -14.85 -14.26 -16.51
N PRO A 214 -15.37 -14.32 -15.28
CA PRO A 214 -16.53 -13.51 -14.88
C PRO A 214 -16.29 -12.00 -14.98
N TRP A 215 -15.03 -11.54 -14.92
CA TRP A 215 -14.64 -10.13 -15.06
C TRP A 215 -14.65 -9.60 -16.50
N ASN A 216 -14.87 -10.44 -17.51
CA ASN A 216 -14.89 -10.05 -18.92
C ASN A 216 -15.90 -10.85 -19.76
N SER A 217 -16.98 -11.33 -19.13
CA SER A 217 -18.00 -12.15 -19.77
C SER A 217 -19.40 -11.68 -19.39
N GLU A 218 -20.37 -11.99 -20.24
CA GLU A 218 -21.78 -11.76 -19.97
C GLU A 218 -22.26 -12.60 -18.77
N PRO A 219 -23.27 -12.13 -18.01
CA PRO A 219 -24.02 -10.88 -18.23
C PRO A 219 -23.34 -9.63 -17.66
N ALA A 220 -22.21 -9.77 -16.97
CA ALA A 220 -21.59 -8.66 -16.24
C ALA A 220 -20.90 -7.65 -17.17
N PHE A 221 -20.20 -8.12 -18.20
CA PHE A 221 -19.42 -7.28 -19.10
C PHE A 221 -19.65 -7.61 -20.58
N GLN A 222 -19.73 -6.58 -21.42
CA GLN A 222 -19.60 -6.67 -22.86
C GLN A 222 -18.12 -6.80 -23.22
N TYR A 223 -17.74 -7.94 -23.80
CA TYR A 223 -16.35 -8.22 -24.16
C TYR A 223 -16.02 -7.69 -25.55
N VAL A 224 -15.02 -6.80 -25.63
CA VAL A 224 -14.46 -6.30 -26.89
C VAL A 224 -13.14 -7.01 -27.14
N ALA A 225 -13.18 -8.04 -28.00
CA ALA A 225 -12.02 -8.87 -28.32
C ALA A 225 -10.96 -8.14 -29.15
N ASP A 226 -11.38 -7.23 -30.04
CA ASP A 226 -10.52 -6.36 -30.85
C ASP A 226 -10.90 -4.89 -30.62
N PRO A 227 -10.25 -4.21 -29.66
CA PRO A 227 -10.52 -2.81 -29.35
C PRO A 227 -10.24 -1.86 -30.53
N LEU A 228 -9.24 -2.16 -31.37
CA LEU A 228 -8.92 -1.29 -32.51
C LEU A 228 -10.06 -1.31 -33.53
N GLN A 229 -10.57 -2.50 -33.85
CA GLN A 229 -11.69 -2.64 -34.76
C GLN A 229 -12.97 -2.00 -34.18
N HIS A 230 -13.21 -2.15 -32.88
CA HIS A 230 -14.35 -1.54 -32.19
C HIS A 230 -14.34 -0.01 -32.26
N GLU A 231 -13.20 0.62 -31.93
CA GLU A 231 -13.03 2.07 -32.00
C GLU A 231 -13.20 2.61 -33.44
N GLN A 232 -12.64 1.91 -34.43
CA GLN A 232 -12.81 2.27 -35.84
C GLN A 232 -14.29 2.25 -36.27
N GLN A 233 -15.09 1.32 -35.74
CA GLN A 233 -16.53 1.24 -36.04
C GLN A 233 -17.33 2.35 -35.35
N GLU A 234 -17.06 2.65 -34.08
CA GLU A 234 -17.70 3.73 -33.32
C GLU A 234 -17.40 5.12 -33.93
N HIS A 235 -16.19 5.30 -34.48
CA HIS A 235 -15.73 6.58 -35.03
C HIS A 235 -15.99 6.77 -36.53
N ALA A 236 -16.28 5.72 -37.31
CA ALA A 236 -16.51 5.80 -38.77
C ALA A 236 -17.65 6.75 -39.22
N GLY A 237 -18.46 7.28 -38.29
CA GLY A 237 -19.54 8.24 -38.56
C GLY A 237 -19.35 9.65 -37.99
N ARG A 238 -18.22 9.98 -37.35
CA ARG A 238 -18.00 11.30 -36.71
C ARG A 238 -16.93 12.10 -37.49
N PRO A 239 -17.23 13.32 -37.98
CA PRO A 239 -16.22 14.14 -38.66
C PRO A 239 -15.21 14.67 -37.64
N GLY A 240 -13.95 14.24 -37.75
CA GLY A 240 -12.83 14.63 -36.89
C GLY A 240 -12.02 13.41 -36.45
N SER A 241 -10.82 13.24 -36.99
CA SER A 241 -9.92 12.15 -36.61
C SER A 241 -9.45 12.35 -35.17
N ASN A 242 -9.82 11.44 -34.26
CA ASN A 242 -9.25 11.35 -32.91
C ASN A 242 -7.82 10.74 -32.92
N GLU A 243 -7.09 10.88 -34.02
CA GLU A 243 -5.68 10.49 -34.06
C GLU A 243 -4.90 11.48 -33.21
N MET A 244 -4.23 10.97 -32.16
CA MET A 244 -3.30 11.77 -31.38
C MET A 244 -2.16 12.20 -32.29
N GLU A 245 -2.06 13.49 -32.62
CA GLU A 245 -0.89 14.03 -33.30
C GLU A 245 0.33 13.79 -32.41
N ILE A 246 1.17 12.81 -32.79
CA ILE A 246 2.48 12.65 -32.19
C ILE A 246 3.32 13.82 -32.72
N ILE A 247 3.43 14.88 -31.92
CA ILE A 247 4.32 16.00 -32.21
C ILE A 247 5.74 15.42 -32.30
N GLY A 248 6.25 15.30 -33.52
CA GLY A 248 7.61 14.87 -33.77
C GLY A 248 8.58 15.85 -33.11
N ASN A 249 9.63 15.33 -32.46
CA ASN A 249 10.77 16.13 -32.04
C ASN A 249 11.39 16.77 -33.31
N GLU A 250 10.96 17.98 -33.66
CA GLU A 250 11.78 18.86 -34.47
C GLU A 250 13.08 19.06 -33.71
N ARG A 251 14.17 18.52 -34.25
CA ARG A 251 15.52 18.79 -33.75
C ARG A 251 15.66 20.31 -33.65
N PRO A 252 16.07 20.88 -32.49
CA PRO A 252 16.35 22.29 -32.39
C PRO A 252 17.33 22.67 -33.51
N GLY A 253 16.93 23.66 -34.30
CA GLY A 253 17.54 24.00 -35.58
C GLY A 253 19.05 24.04 -35.54
N ALA A 254 19.63 23.60 -36.67
CA ALA A 254 21.00 23.90 -37.03
C ALA A 254 21.33 25.36 -36.70
N ALA A 255 22.41 25.55 -35.95
CA ALA A 255 22.93 26.86 -35.59
C ALA A 255 23.00 27.73 -36.85
N ARG A 256 22.32 28.89 -36.83
CA ARG A 256 22.52 29.93 -37.84
C ARG A 256 23.97 30.38 -37.76
N GLU A 257 24.74 30.19 -38.83
CA GLU A 257 26.07 30.77 -38.98
C GLU A 257 25.99 32.30 -38.79
N PRO A 258 26.92 32.92 -38.05
CA PRO A 258 26.93 34.37 -37.89
C PRO A 258 27.35 35.03 -39.22
N ALA A 259 26.57 36.03 -39.64
CA ALA A 259 26.86 36.82 -40.84
C ALA A 259 28.23 37.52 -40.76
N PRO A 260 28.96 37.65 -41.89
CA PRO A 260 30.28 38.26 -41.89
C PRO A 260 30.17 39.76 -41.59
N ARG A 261 30.96 40.23 -40.63
CA ARG A 261 31.11 41.67 -40.33
C ARG A 261 31.72 42.36 -41.54
N ARG A 262 30.97 43.30 -42.14
CA ARG A 262 31.53 44.27 -43.09
C ARG A 262 32.44 45.23 -42.34
N SER A 263 33.73 45.20 -42.67
CA SER A 263 34.64 46.32 -42.44
C SER A 263 34.33 47.41 -43.46
N THR A 264 33.97 48.61 -42.99
CA THR A 264 33.97 49.84 -43.79
C THR A 264 35.26 50.63 -43.49
N PRO A 265 35.75 51.41 -44.48
CA PRO A 265 37.12 51.93 -44.55
C PRO A 265 37.48 52.97 -43.48
#